data_AF-A0A7J8GRA9-F1
#
_entry.id   AF-A0A7J8GRA9-F1
#
_cell.length_a   1.000
_cell.length_b   1.000
_cell.length_c   1.000
_cell.angle_alpha   90.00
_cell.angle_beta   90.00
_cell.angle_gamma   90.00
#
_symmetry.space_group_name_H-M   'P 1'
#
loop_
_entity.id
_entity.type
_entity.pdbx_description
1 polymer ?
#
loop_
_entity_poly.entity_id
_entity_poly.type
_entity_poly.pdbx_seq_one_letter_code
_entity_poly.pdbx_strand_id
1 'polypeptide(L)'
;MQNMCNFLVEKLDSSVVISQPQFYHTPGSVENLRRQACLVAVENAWRKAQEVCNLVGQTLGKPLLIKEEETKEWEGQIDDHQSSKLSSSLTVQQKIRSATIHAASKVFITFEVKGKEKKKKHL
;
A
#
# COMPACT_ATOMS: atom_id res chain seq x y z
N MET A 1 -25.62 2.46 10.89
CA MET A 1 -26.08 2.38 9.47
C MET A 1 -27.52 1.88 9.34
N GLN A 2 -28.22 1.49 10.41
CA GLN A 2 -29.66 1.17 10.30
C GLN A 2 -30.52 2.41 9.98
N ASN A 3 -30.11 3.61 10.38
CA ASN A 3 -30.96 4.81 10.28
C ASN A 3 -31.05 5.44 8.87
N MET A 4 -30.11 5.13 7.95
CA MET A 4 -30.14 5.71 6.59
C MET A 4 -31.01 4.91 5.61
N CYS A 5 -31.26 3.63 5.86
CA CYS A 5 -32.14 2.83 5.01
C CYS A 5 -33.61 3.20 5.20
N ASN A 6 -34.00 3.70 6.38
CA ASN A 6 -35.41 3.89 6.71
C ASN A 6 -36.14 4.88 5.79
N PHE A 7 -35.51 5.99 5.36
CA PHE A 7 -36.23 7.02 4.59
C PHE A 7 -36.54 6.62 3.14
N LEU A 8 -35.66 5.86 2.48
CA LEU A 8 -35.86 5.41 1.09
C LEU A 8 -36.60 4.07 1.02
N VAL A 9 -36.41 3.18 2.01
CA VAL A 9 -37.13 1.89 2.10
C VAL A 9 -38.64 2.10 2.23
N GLU A 10 -39.08 3.11 2.98
CA GLU A 10 -40.51 3.43 3.17
C GLU A 10 -41.24 3.82 1.86
N LYS A 11 -40.50 4.14 0.79
CA LYS A 11 -41.05 4.51 -0.52
C LYS A 11 -40.96 3.40 -1.56
N LEU A 12 -40.38 2.26 -1.23
CA LEU A 12 -40.23 1.12 -2.12
C LEU A 12 -41.34 0.09 -1.85
N ASP A 13 -41.86 -0.53 -2.91
CA ASP A 13 -42.84 -1.60 -2.78
C ASP A 13 -42.22 -2.85 -2.14
N SER A 14 -43.06 -3.69 -1.53
CA SER A 14 -42.74 -4.96 -0.86
C SER A 14 -41.98 -5.97 -1.72
N SER A 15 -41.94 -5.77 -3.04
CA SER A 15 -41.17 -6.53 -4.01
C SER A 15 -39.66 -6.21 -4.02
N VAL A 16 -39.21 -5.14 -3.34
CA VAL A 16 -37.81 -4.70 -3.35
C VAL A 16 -37.05 -5.18 -2.12
N VAL A 17 -36.00 -5.98 -2.33
CA VAL A 17 -35.09 -6.46 -1.27
C VAL A 17 -33.80 -5.66 -1.28
N ILE A 18 -33.49 -4.98 -0.17
CA ILE A 18 -32.23 -4.24 0.01
C ILE A 18 -31.26 -5.11 0.81
N SER A 19 -30.20 -5.57 0.14
CA SER A 19 -29.11 -6.33 0.76
C SER A 19 -28.03 -5.42 1.33
N GLN A 20 -27.25 -5.95 2.27
CA GLN A 20 -26.05 -5.27 2.76
C GLN A 20 -24.99 -5.16 1.65
N PRO A 21 -24.17 -4.10 1.63
CA PRO A 21 -23.09 -3.97 0.66
C PRO A 21 -22.06 -5.10 0.83
N GLN A 22 -21.63 -5.66 -0.30
CA GLN A 22 -20.54 -6.62 -0.38
C GLN A 22 -19.28 -5.89 -0.84
N PHE A 23 -18.17 -6.15 -0.17
CA PHE A 23 -16.86 -5.61 -0.52
C PHE A 23 -16.03 -6.72 -1.13
N TYR A 24 -15.47 -6.47 -2.31
CA TYR A 24 -14.65 -7.44 -3.04
C TYR A 24 -13.62 -6.70 -3.87
N HIS A 25 -12.58 -7.42 -4.28
CA HIS A 25 -11.53 -6.92 -5.16
C HIS A 25 -11.66 -7.56 -6.54
N THR A 26 -11.42 -6.78 -7.59
CA THR A 26 -11.41 -7.33 -8.94
C THR A 26 -10.17 -8.20 -9.17
N PRO A 27 -10.25 -9.21 -10.06
CA PRO A 27 -9.07 -9.96 -10.47
C PRO A 27 -7.96 -9.01 -10.93
N GLY A 28 -6.74 -9.20 -10.41
CA GLY A 28 -5.58 -8.35 -10.73
C GLY A 28 -5.44 -7.09 -9.87
N SER A 29 -6.43 -6.68 -9.06
CA SER A 29 -6.26 -5.55 -8.11
C SER A 29 -5.12 -5.80 -7.13
N VAL A 30 -5.04 -7.03 -6.62
CA VAL A 30 -4.01 -7.45 -5.66
C VAL A 30 -2.63 -7.49 -6.30
N GLU A 31 -2.53 -7.99 -7.53
CA GLU A 31 -1.28 -7.99 -8.28
C GLU A 31 -0.79 -6.57 -8.59
N ASN A 32 -1.70 -5.69 -9.01
CA ASN A 32 -1.39 -4.28 -9.21
C ASN A 32 -0.91 -3.60 -7.93
N LEU A 33 -1.54 -3.91 -6.78
CA LEU A 33 -1.12 -3.42 -5.47
C LEU A 33 0.30 -3.89 -5.11
N ARG A 34 0.62 -5.18 -5.30
CA ARG A 34 1.99 -5.72 -5.08
C ARG A 34 3.01 -5.03 -5.98
N ARG A 35 2.70 -4.86 -7.27
CA ARG A 35 3.58 -4.17 -8.22
C ARG A 35 3.82 -2.73 -7.79
N GLN A 36 2.78 -2.02 -7.37
CA GLN A 36 2.90 -0.64 -6.88
C GLN A 36 3.74 -0.56 -5.61
N ALA A 37 3.56 -1.48 -4.66
CA ALA A 37 4.37 -1.55 -3.45
C ALA A 37 5.86 -1.73 -3.76
N CYS A 38 6.19 -2.60 -4.73
CA CYS A 38 7.56 -2.81 -5.19
C CYS A 38 8.15 -1.54 -5.85
N LEU A 39 7.41 -0.88 -6.76
CA LEU A 39 7.87 0.36 -7.38
C LEU A 39 8.14 1.47 -6.37
N VAL A 40 7.26 1.65 -5.39
CA VAL A 40 7.44 2.63 -4.31
C VAL A 40 8.62 2.26 -3.42
N ALA A 41 8.84 0.98 -3.14
CA ALA A 41 10.01 0.52 -2.39
C ALA A 41 11.33 0.82 -3.13
N VAL A 42 11.35 0.63 -4.45
CA VAL A 42 12.50 0.98 -5.31
C VAL A 42 12.77 2.48 -5.29
N GLU A 43 11.73 3.30 -5.44
CA GLU A 43 11.85 4.75 -5.39
C GLU A 43 12.37 5.24 -4.02
N ASN A 44 11.86 4.66 -2.93
CA ASN A 44 12.31 4.96 -1.58
C ASN A 44 13.78 4.60 -1.39
N ALA A 45 14.23 3.44 -1.87
CA ALA A 45 15.63 3.03 -1.82
C ALA A 45 16.53 3.96 -2.64
N TRP A 46 16.10 4.40 -3.82
CA TRP A 46 16.82 5.36 -4.66
C TRP A 46 16.97 6.72 -3.96
N ARG A 47 15.86 7.29 -3.43
CA ARG A 47 15.89 8.55 -2.68
C ARG A 47 16.85 8.47 -1.49
N LYS A 48 16.79 7.38 -0.73
CA LYS A 48 17.70 7.12 0.40
C LYS A 48 19.16 7.08 -0.03
N ALA A 49 19.47 6.36 -1.11
CA ALA A 49 20.83 6.28 -1.63
C ALA A 49 21.35 7.64 -2.13
N GLN A 50 20.48 8.45 -2.74
CA GLN A 50 20.82 9.79 -3.22
C GLN A 50 21.16 10.74 -2.06
N GLU A 51 20.37 10.72 -0.99
CA GLU A 51 20.62 11.51 0.23
C GLU A 51 21.95 11.11 0.87
N VAL A 52 22.21 9.80 1.00
CA VAL A 52 23.48 9.29 1.53
C VAL A 52 24.65 9.72 0.66
N CYS A 53 24.55 9.60 -0.67
CA CYS A 53 25.60 10.05 -1.59
C CYS A 53 25.90 11.55 -1.45
N ASN A 54 24.85 12.37 -1.34
CA ASN A 54 24.98 13.81 -1.17
C ASN A 54 25.72 14.15 0.12
N LEU A 55 25.40 13.47 1.22
CA LEU A 55 26.03 13.63 2.53
C LEU A 55 27.54 13.32 2.48
N VAL A 56 27.95 12.28 1.76
CA VAL A 56 29.37 11.88 1.65
C VAL A 56 30.13 12.61 0.53
N GLY A 57 29.52 13.63 -0.07
CA GLY A 57 30.17 14.42 -1.13
C GLY A 57 30.36 13.65 -2.46
N GLN A 58 29.58 12.60 -2.68
CA GLN A 58 29.57 11.79 -3.90
C GLN A 58 28.29 12.05 -4.70
N THR A 59 28.17 11.40 -5.85
CA THR A 59 26.97 11.40 -6.68
C THR A 59 26.50 9.96 -6.88
N LEU A 60 25.18 9.77 -6.88
CA LEU A 60 24.59 8.46 -7.13
C LEU A 60 24.69 8.14 -8.63
N GLY A 61 25.31 7.01 -8.94
CA GLY A 61 25.46 6.49 -10.29
C GLY A 61 24.31 5.57 -10.70
N LYS A 62 24.55 4.76 -11.74
CA LYS A 62 23.54 3.81 -12.24
C LYS A 62 23.31 2.68 -11.24
N PRO A 63 22.10 2.09 -11.20
CA PRO A 63 21.87 0.85 -10.46
C PRO A 63 22.71 -0.29 -11.05
N LEU A 64 23.27 -1.12 -10.18
CA LEU A 64 24.06 -2.30 -10.53
C LEU A 64 23.28 -3.60 -10.30
N LEU A 65 22.50 -3.65 -9.22
CA LEU A 65 21.63 -4.76 -8.87
C LEU A 65 20.33 -4.22 -8.29
N ILE A 66 19.20 -4.75 -8.74
CA ILE A 66 17.88 -4.52 -8.14
C ILE A 66 17.30 -5.90 -7.85
N LYS A 67 16.93 -6.15 -6.60
CA LYS A 67 16.34 -7.41 -6.16
C LYS A 67 15.19 -7.15 -5.21
N GLU A 68 14.05 -7.78 -5.45
CA GLU A 68 12.99 -7.90 -4.44
C GLU A 68 13.36 -9.05 -3.50
N GLU A 69 13.57 -8.72 -2.22
CA GLU A 69 13.95 -9.70 -1.19
C GLU A 69 12.75 -10.37 -0.53
N GLU A 70 11.68 -9.60 -0.33
CA GLU A 70 10.50 -10.06 0.39
C GLU A 70 9.26 -9.34 -0.14
N THR A 71 8.19 -10.11 -0.33
CA THR A 71 6.85 -9.57 -0.62
C THR A 71 5.90 -10.11 0.43
N LYS A 72 5.19 -9.21 1.12
CA LYS A 72 4.17 -9.54 2.11
C LYS A 72 2.83 -9.03 1.63
N GLU A 73 1.82 -9.86 1.75
CA GLU A 73 0.42 -9.55 1.47
C GLU A 73 -0.39 -10.04 2.66
N TRP A 74 -1.30 -9.22 3.16
CA TRP A 74 -2.20 -9.60 4.23
C TRP A 74 -3.53 -8.86 4.09
N GLU A 75 -4.60 -9.50 4.53
CA GLU A 75 -5.95 -8.96 4.54
C GLU A 75 -6.35 -8.67 6.00
N GLY A 76 -7.01 -7.53 6.24
CA GLY A 76 -7.55 -7.20 7.56
C GLY A 76 -6.54 -6.64 8.58
N GLN A 77 -6.96 -6.53 9.84
CA GLN A 77 -6.19 -5.86 10.91
C GLN A 77 -5.01 -6.67 11.43
N ILE A 78 -3.85 -6.01 11.55
CA ILE A 78 -2.71 -6.40 12.41
C ILE A 78 -2.92 -5.76 13.79
N ASP A 79 -3.86 -6.26 14.60
CA ASP A 79 -3.83 -6.01 16.04
C ASP A 79 -4.58 -7.12 16.78
N ASP A 80 -3.84 -7.90 17.56
CA ASP A 80 -4.22 -9.20 18.13
C ASP A 80 -4.93 -9.07 19.50
N HIS A 81 -5.56 -7.94 19.79
CA HIS A 81 -6.26 -7.73 21.04
C HIS A 81 -7.65 -7.13 20.80
N GLN A 82 -8.67 -7.96 21.05
CA GLN A 82 -10.11 -7.68 21.13
C GLN A 82 -10.98 -7.99 19.90
N SER A 83 -11.09 -9.27 19.54
CA SER A 83 -12.22 -9.72 18.71
C SER A 83 -12.77 -11.11 19.07
N SER A 84 -12.54 -11.61 20.29
CA SER A 84 -13.13 -12.88 20.74
C SER A 84 -14.57 -12.77 21.26
N LYS A 85 -15.18 -11.59 21.24
CA LYS A 85 -16.59 -11.41 21.59
C LYS A 85 -17.18 -10.34 20.70
N LEU A 86 -18.04 -10.75 19.77
CA LEU A 86 -19.31 -10.10 19.42
C LEU A 86 -19.77 -10.68 18.08
N SER A 87 -20.52 -11.77 18.17
CA SER A 87 -21.49 -12.22 17.18
C SER A 87 -22.64 -11.22 17.09
N SER A 88 -22.35 -9.98 16.71
CA SER A 88 -23.33 -8.96 16.36
C SER A 88 -22.83 -8.22 15.13
N SER A 89 -23.76 -7.95 14.20
CA SER A 89 -23.52 -7.39 12.86
C SER A 89 -22.36 -6.39 12.82
N LEU A 90 -21.26 -6.74 12.12
CA LEU A 90 -20.15 -5.83 11.87
C LEU A 90 -20.66 -4.54 11.22
N THR A 91 -20.23 -3.41 11.76
CA THR A 91 -20.44 -2.11 11.11
C THR A 91 -19.79 -2.12 9.74
N VAL A 92 -20.28 -1.30 8.79
CA VAL A 92 -19.67 -1.24 7.46
C VAL A 92 -18.21 -0.81 7.51
N GLN A 93 -17.82 0.05 8.46
CA GLN A 93 -16.41 0.41 8.64
C GLN A 93 -15.55 -0.80 9.03
N GLN A 94 -16.06 -1.69 9.89
CA GLN A 94 -15.37 -2.94 10.21
C GLN A 94 -15.31 -3.88 9.01
N LYS A 95 -16.37 -3.94 8.20
CA LYS A 95 -16.39 -4.74 6.96
C LYS A 95 -15.39 -4.24 5.91
N ILE A 96 -15.28 -2.92 5.75
CA ILE A 96 -14.26 -2.30 4.89
C ILE A 96 -12.89 -2.66 5.42
N ARG A 97 -12.65 -2.46 6.72
CA ARG A 97 -11.35 -2.74 7.35
C ARG A 97 -10.94 -4.19 7.22
N SER A 98 -11.86 -5.13 7.38
CA SER A 98 -11.58 -6.56 7.20
C SER A 98 -11.31 -6.93 5.76
N ALA A 99 -11.98 -6.28 4.79
CA ALA A 99 -11.78 -6.51 3.38
C ALA A 99 -10.58 -5.73 2.80
N THR A 100 -9.92 -4.87 3.58
CA THR A 100 -8.75 -4.12 3.11
C THR A 100 -7.55 -5.05 2.97
N ILE A 101 -6.97 -5.08 1.78
CA ILE A 101 -5.72 -5.78 1.50
C ILE A 101 -4.56 -4.79 1.63
N HIS A 102 -3.51 -5.24 2.30
CA HIS A 102 -2.26 -4.54 2.44
C HIS A 102 -1.16 -5.32 1.74
N ALA A 103 -0.23 -4.60 1.12
CA ALA A 103 0.98 -5.19 0.55
C ALA A 103 2.21 -4.39 0.99
N ALA A 104 3.29 -5.10 1.27
CA ALA A 104 4.61 -4.53 1.50
C ALA A 104 5.63 -5.27 0.63
N SER A 105 6.62 -4.52 0.15
CA SER A 105 7.74 -5.06 -0.61
C SER A 105 9.03 -4.55 0.00
N LYS A 106 9.99 -5.45 0.18
CA LYS A 106 11.35 -5.16 0.61
C LYS A 106 12.26 -5.38 -0.58
N VAL A 107 13.00 -4.34 -0.94
CA VAL A 107 13.94 -4.38 -2.06
C VAL A 107 15.36 -4.11 -1.57
N PHE A 108 16.31 -4.73 -2.25
CA PHE A 108 17.72 -4.49 -2.11
C PHE A 108 18.25 -3.95 -3.44
N ILE A 109 18.87 -2.78 -3.38
CA ILE A 109 19.40 -2.10 -4.57
C ILE A 109 20.83 -1.64 -4.29
N THR A 110 21.73 -1.96 -5.20
CA THR A 110 23.09 -1.41 -5.19
C THR A 110 23.26 -0.43 -6.33
N PHE A 111 23.96 0.66 -6.06
CA PHE A 111 24.25 1.71 -7.02
C PHE A 111 25.75 1.90 -7.13
N GLU A 112 26.20 2.30 -8.31
CA GLU A 112 27.52 2.89 -8.48
C GLU A 112 27.60 4.21 -7.69
N VAL A 113 28.74 4.50 -7.09
CA VAL A 113 29.01 5.78 -6.43
C VAL A 113 30.09 6.51 -7.21
N LYS A 114 29.80 7.73 -7.65
CA LYS A 114 30.69 8.53 -8.49
C LYS A 114 31.24 9.74 -7.76
N GLY A 115 32.53 10.01 -7.95
CA GLY A 115 33.19 11.23 -7.50
C GLY A 115 32.47 12.49 -8.00
N LYS A 116 32.29 13.49 -7.13
CA LYS A 116 31.89 14.82 -7.60
C LYS A 116 33.02 15.38 -8.47
N GLU A 117 32.81 15.44 -9.78
CA GLU A 117 33.75 16.13 -10.67
C GLU A 117 33.90 17.58 -10.19
N LYS A 118 35.15 17.97 -9.90
CA LYS A 118 35.47 19.37 -9.65
C LYS A 118 35.17 20.11 -10.95
N LYS A 119 34.14 20.96 -10.97
CA LYS A 119 33.96 21.94 -12.06
C LYS A 119 35.30 22.67 -12.22
N LYS A 120 36.02 22.40 -13.31
CA LYS A 120 37.19 23.19 -13.70
C LYS A 120 36.68 24.63 -13.85
N LYS A 121 37.00 25.49 -12.88
CA LYS A 121 36.84 26.93 -13.06
C LYS A 121 37.79 27.29 -14.20
N HIS A 122 37.24 27.59 -15.37
CA HIS A 122 37.99 28.30 -16.39
C HIS A 122 38.37 29.66 -15.77
N LEU A 123 39.67 29.84 -15.54
CA LEU A 123 40.28 31.14 -15.26
C LEU A 123 40.37 31.93 -16.56
#